data_AF-A0A3B1CZF5-F1
#
_entry.id   AF-A0A3B1CZF5-F1
#
_cell.length_a   1.000
_cell.length_b   1.000
_cell.length_c   1.000
_cell.angle_alpha   90.00
_cell.angle_beta   90.00
_cell.angle_gamma   90.00
#
_symmetry.space_group_name_H-M   'P 1'
#
loop_
_entity.id
_entity.type
_entity.pdbx_description
1 polymer ?
#
loop_
_entity_poly.entity_id
_entity_poly.type
_entity_poly.pdbx_seq_one_letter_code
_entity_poly.pdbx_strand_id
1 'polypeptide(L)' 'MTHEQIVAAYEAYIAENESFETKEIKAAAARARKALGELGKLAKTRRAEIQDKKNNL' A
#
# COMPACT_ATOMS: atom_id res chain seq x y z
N MET A 1 3.88 0.74 -13.82
CA MET A 1 4.50 -0.45 -13.20
C MET A 1 4.08 -0.60 -11.75
N THR A 2 3.95 0.49 -11.00
CA THR A 2 3.59 0.48 -9.58
C THR A 2 2.15 0.08 -9.23
N HIS A 3 1.26 -0.16 -10.20
CA HIS A 3 -0.14 -0.48 -9.92
C HIS A 3 -0.31 -1.80 -9.16
N GLU A 4 0.31 -2.89 -9.62
CA GLU A 4 0.21 -4.20 -8.97
C GLU A 4 0.81 -4.18 -7.56
N GLN A 5 1.88 -3.41 -7.36
CA GLN A 5 2.49 -3.22 -6.03
C GLN A 5 1.56 -2.47 -5.07
N ILE A 6 0.80 -1.49 -5.57
CA ILE A 6 -0.22 -0.78 -4.78
C ILE A 6 -1.32 -1.74 -4.35
N VAL A 7 -1.80 -2.58 -5.26
CA VAL A 7 -2.85 -3.58 -4.97
C VAL A 7 -2.35 -4.56 -3.91
N ALA A 8 -1.16 -5.13 -4.09
CA ALA A 8 -0.57 -6.05 -3.12
C ALA A 8 -0.36 -5.42 -1.74
N ALA A 9 0.13 -4.18 -1.68
CA ALA A 9 0.32 -3.46 -0.41
C ALA A 9 -1.02 -3.13 0.27
N TYR A 10 -2.08 -2.88 -0.50
CA TYR A 10 -3.42 -2.68 0.02
C TYR A 10 -4.03 -3.96 0.58
N GLU A 11 -3.95 -5.07 -0.15
CA GLU A 11 -4.42 -6.38 0.33
C GLU A 11 -3.67 -6.80 1.61
N ALA A 12 -2.36 -6.59 1.66
CA ALA A 12 -1.56 -6.83 2.86
C ALA A 12 -2.02 -5.96 4.04
N TYR A 13 -2.32 -4.67 3.81
CA TYR A 13 -2.87 -3.81 4.85
C TYR A 13 -4.20 -4.35 5.38
N ILE A 14 -5.14 -4.73 4.51
CA ILE A 14 -6.45 -5.25 4.91
C ILE A 14 -6.30 -6.51 5.75
N ALA A 15 -5.49 -7.48 5.32
CA ALA A 15 -5.28 -8.73 6.04
C ALA A 15 -4.64 -8.53 7.43
N GLU A 16 -3.66 -7.63 7.52
CA GLU A 16 -3.01 -7.29 8.80
C GLU A 16 -3.91 -6.46 9.71
N ASN A 17 -4.72 -5.57 9.14
CA ASN A 17 -5.70 -4.79 9.89
C ASN A 17 -6.80 -5.68 10.48
N GLU A 18 -7.32 -6.64 9.71
CA GLU A 18 -8.28 -7.64 10.21
C GLU A 18 -7.64 -8.50 11.32
N SER A 19 -6.39 -8.92 11.13
CA SER A 19 -5.65 -9.68 12.15
C SER A 19 -5.38 -8.86 13.42
N PHE A 20 -5.26 -7.54 13.32
CA PHE A 20 -5.12 -6.65 14.47
C PHE A 20 -6.46 -6.41 15.17
N GLU A 21 -7.50 -6.04 14.44
CA GLU A 21 -8.81 -5.65 15.00
C GLU A 21 -9.65 -6.84 15.48
N THR A 22 -9.61 -7.96 14.77
CA THR A 22 -10.46 -9.12 15.08
C THR A 22 -9.74 -10.17 15.91
N LYS A 23 -8.46 -10.41 15.65
CA LYS A 23 -7.66 -11.44 16.34
C LYS A 23 -6.76 -10.87 17.43
N GLU A 24 -6.78 -9.55 17.64
CA GLU A 24 -5.98 -8.83 18.65
C GLU A 24 -4.46 -9.13 18.58
N ILE A 25 -3.97 -9.50 17.39
CA ILE A 25 -2.56 -9.84 17.21
C ILE A 25 -1.73 -8.54 17.20
N LYS A 26 -1.10 -8.22 18.33
CA LYS A 26 -0.30 -6.99 18.50
C LYS A 26 0.79 -6.79 17.44
N ALA A 27 1.39 -7.87 16.96
CA ALA A 27 2.40 -7.82 15.89
C ALA A 27 1.83 -7.35 14.54
N ALA A 28 0.54 -7.61 14.27
CA ALA A 28 -0.14 -7.21 13.06
C ALA A 28 -0.26 -5.67 12.96
N ALA A 29 -0.31 -4.96 14.08
CA ALA A 29 -0.30 -3.50 14.11
C ALA A 29 0.96 -2.89 13.45
N ALA A 30 2.13 -3.48 13.70
CA ALA A 30 3.38 -3.01 13.09
C ALA A 30 3.40 -3.28 11.57
N ARG A 31 2.87 -4.43 11.14
CA ARG A 31 2.78 -4.82 9.73
C ARG A 31 1.76 -3.97 8.96
N ALA A 32 0.59 -3.71 9.53
CA ALA A 32 -0.43 -2.83 8.95
C ALA A 32 0.11 -1.41 8.72
N ARG A 33 0.79 -0.83 9.73
CA ARG A 33 1.44 0.50 9.59
C ARG A 33 2.54 0.50 8.52
N LYS A 34 3.33 -0.57 8.43
CA LYS A 34 4.35 -0.71 7.38
C LYS A 34 3.72 -0.74 6.00
N ALA A 35 2.66 -1.54 5.81
CA ALA A 35 1.93 -1.64 4.54
C ALA A 35 1.34 -0.28 4.12
N LEU A 36 0.74 0.47 5.04
CA LEU A 36 0.24 1.83 4.79
C LEU A 36 1.37 2.80 4.38
N GLY A 37 2.53 2.71 5.04
CA GLY A 37 3.70 3.52 4.68
C GLY A 37 4.23 3.22 3.28
N GLU A 38 4.22 1.95 2.88
CA GLU A 38 4.61 1.51 1.54
C GLU A 38 3.60 1.95 0.47
N LEU A 39 2.30 1.80 0.75
CA LEU A 39 1.20 2.34 -0.06
C LEU A 39 1.38 3.83 -0.36
N GLY A 40 1.70 4.64 0.65
CA GLY A 40 1.91 6.08 0.48
C GLY A 40 3.09 6.41 -0.43
N LYS A 41 4.18 5.63 -0.37
CA LYS A 41 5.33 5.77 -1.28
C LYS A 41 4.96 5.39 -2.71
N LEU A 42 4.33 4.23 -2.87
CA LEU A 42 3.92 3.72 -4.19
C LEU A 42 2.91 4.64 -4.87
N ALA A 43 1.96 5.21 -4.12
CA ALA A 43 0.99 6.17 -4.64
C ALA A 43 1.67 7.43 -5.19
N LYS A 44 2.70 7.95 -4.52
CA LYS A 44 3.49 9.09 -5.03
C LYS A 44 4.20 8.74 -6.33
N THR A 45 4.86 7.58 -6.38
CA THR A 45 5.55 7.11 -7.59
C THR A 45 4.56 6.90 -8.74
N ARG A 46 3.40 6.27 -8.48
CA ARG A 46 2.37 6.05 -9.49
C ARG A 46 1.81 7.36 -10.04
N ARG A 47 1.63 8.37 -9.18
CA ARG A 47 1.22 9.71 -9.61
C ARG A 47 2.25 10.34 -10.55
N ALA A 48 3.54 10.22 -10.25
CA ALA A 48 4.61 10.69 -11.14
C ALA A 48 4.59 9.93 -12.48
N GLU A 49 4.53 8.59 -12.47
CA GLU A 49 4.43 7.77 -13.69
C GLU A 49 3.27 8.21 -14.60
N ILE A 50 2.11 8.50 -14.00
CA ILE A 50 0.92 8.96 -14.75
C ILE A 50 1.18 10.34 -15.37
N GLN A 51 1.76 11.25 -14.61
CA GLN A 51 2.08 12.60 -15.08
C GLN A 51 3.11 12.57 -16.21
N ASP A 52 4.15 11.75 -16.10
CA ASP A 52 5.17 11.58 -17.14
C ASP A 52 4.56 10.96 -18.40
N LYS A 53 3.72 9.93 -18.24
CA LYS A 53 3.01 9.33 -19.38
C LYS A 53 2.08 10.34 -20.07
N LYS A 54 1.39 11.19 -19.31
CA LYS A 54 0.54 12.26 -19.86
C LYS A 54 1.34 13.29 -20.65
N ASN A 55 2.52 13.66 -20.17
CA ASN A 55 3.37 14.65 -20.83
C ASN A 55 4.05 14.10 -22.10
N ASN A 56 4.18 12.78 -22.21
CA ASN A 56 4.77 12.08 -23.35
C ASN A 56 3.72 11.47 -24.31
N LEU A 57 2.45 11.85 -24.14
CA LEU A 57 1.34 11.56 -25.04
C LEU A 57 1.18 12.70 -26.05
#